data_AF-A0A945CQA1-F1
#
_entry.id   AF-A0A945CQA1-F1
#
_cell.length_a   1.000
_cell.length_b   1.000
_cell.length_c   1.000
_cell.angle_alpha   90.00
_cell.angle_beta   90.00
_cell.angle_gamma   90.00
#
_symmetry.space_group_name_H-M   'P 1'
#
loop_
_entity.id
_entity.type
_entity.pdbx_description
1 polymer ?
#
loop_
_entity_poly.entity_id
_entity_poly.type
_entity_poly.pdbx_seq_one_letter_code
_entity_poly.pdbx_strand_id
1 'polypeptide(L)' 'VGDRITLIGNVQYDEFRSATTEQMAASVTDLLEECRDRRFILSPTAGPFDPDPPESIIRNYRVFLETAWEYGNEF' A
#
# COMPACT_ATOMS: atom_id res chain seq x y z
N VAL A 1 12.70 -16.81 -13.01
CA VAL A 1 11.58 -15.88 -12.76
C VAL A 1 10.33 -16.76 -12.69
N GLY A 2 9.61 -16.73 -11.58
CA GLY A 2 8.57 -17.71 -11.21
C GLY A 2 8.52 -17.96 -9.69
N ASP A 3 9.69 -18.14 -9.06
CA ASP A 3 9.77 -18.50 -7.63
C ASP A 3 10.45 -17.43 -6.75
N ARG A 4 10.72 -16.23 -7.31
CA ARG A 4 11.60 -15.22 -6.68
C ARG A 4 11.01 -13.82 -6.63
N ILE A 5 9.78 -13.60 -7.05
CA ILE A 5 9.11 -12.29 -6.96
C ILE A 5 7.65 -12.59 -6.60
N THR A 6 7.26 -12.15 -5.42
CA THR A 6 5.88 -12.21 -4.95
C THR A 6 5.29 -10.83 -5.14
N LEU A 7 4.40 -10.68 -6.12
CA LEU A 7 3.55 -9.49 -6.27
C LEU A 7 2.31 -9.72 -5.41
N ILE A 8 2.29 -9.19 -4.18
CA ILE A 8 1.10 -9.18 -3.32
C ILE A 8 0.83 -7.72 -2.92
N GLY A 9 0.45 -6.89 -3.88
CA GLY A 9 0.18 -5.47 -3.62
C GLY A 9 -1.20 -5.15 -4.11
N ASN A 10 -2.24 -5.48 -3.34
CA ASN A 10 -3.61 -5.16 -3.71
C ASN A 10 -4.30 -4.41 -2.57
N VAL A 11 -3.77 -3.24 -2.18
CA VAL A 11 -4.64 -2.24 -1.57
C VAL A 11 -5.58 -1.76 -2.67
N GLN A 12 -6.88 -2.01 -2.51
CA GLN A 12 -7.87 -1.71 -3.52
C GLN A 12 -8.07 -0.19 -3.62
N TYR A 13 -8.31 0.35 -4.81
CA TYR A 13 -8.53 1.79 -4.96
C TYR A 13 -9.68 2.31 -4.07
N ASP A 14 -10.71 1.49 -3.86
CA ASP A 14 -11.83 1.81 -2.98
C ASP A 14 -11.45 1.83 -1.49
N GLU A 15 -10.36 1.16 -1.08
CA GLU A 15 -9.83 1.27 0.28
C GLU A 15 -9.18 2.65 0.49
N PHE A 16 -8.50 3.20 -0.52
CA PHE A 16 -8.00 4.58 -0.44
C PHE A 16 -9.13 5.59 -0.25
N ARG A 17 -10.34 5.30 -0.75
CA ARG A 17 -11.52 6.16 -0.59
C ARG A 17 -12.15 6.07 0.79
N SER A 18 -12.26 4.85 1.32
CA SER A 18 -13.12 4.52 2.45
C SER A 18 -12.39 4.25 3.77
N ALA A 19 -11.12 3.87 3.73
CA ALA A 19 -10.33 3.60 4.93
C ALA A 19 -10.03 4.87 5.72
N THR A 20 -9.92 4.75 7.04
CA THR A 20 -9.22 5.75 7.85
C THR A 20 -7.71 5.64 7.63
N THR A 21 -6.99 6.67 8.06
CA THR A 21 -5.52 6.69 8.00
C THR A 21 -4.89 5.56 8.80
N GLU A 22 -5.47 5.21 9.95
CA GLU A 22 -4.99 4.13 10.81
C GLU A 22 -5.23 2.77 10.16
N GLN A 23 -6.37 2.58 9.51
CA GLN A 23 -6.66 1.37 8.75
C GLN A 23 -5.69 1.21 7.58
N MET A 24 -5.42 2.28 6.84
CA MET A 24 -4.46 2.26 5.73
C MET A 24 -3.05 1.90 6.21
N ALA A 25 -2.58 2.52 7.31
CA ALA A 25 -1.28 2.20 7.89
C ALA A 25 -1.21 0.74 8.33
N ALA A 26 -2.23 0.25 9.04
CA ALA A 26 -2.31 -1.15 9.49
C ALA A 26 -2.28 -2.14 8.32
N SER A 27 -3.05 -1.88 7.26
CA SER A 27 -3.06 -2.72 6.06
C SER A 27 -1.69 -2.79 5.38
N VAL A 28 -0.95 -1.68 5.33
CA VAL A 28 0.41 -1.66 4.77
C VAL A 28 1.38 -2.44 5.65
N THR A 29 1.34 -2.25 6.97
CA THR A 29 2.23 -2.99 7.88
C THR A 29 1.95 -4.49 7.87
N ASP A 30 0.68 -4.89 7.82
CA ASP A 30 0.28 -6.31 7.75
C ASP A 30 0.80 -6.97 6.47
N LEU A 31 0.70 -6.25 5.33
CA LEU A 31 1.24 -6.69 4.04
C LEU A 31 2.76 -6.86 4.05
N LEU A 32 3.48 -5.89 4.62
CA LEU A 32 4.94 -5.96 4.74
C LEU A 32 5.37 -7.12 5.63
N GLU A 33 4.66 -7.37 6.73
CA GLU A 33 4.92 -8.49 7.63
C GLU A 33 4.67 -9.84 6.96
N GLU A 34 3.54 -10.01 6.27
CA GLU A 34 3.22 -11.23 5.53
C GLU A 34 4.26 -11.53 4.44
N CYS A 35 4.84 -10.47 3.87
CA CYS A 35 5.85 -10.55 2.83
C CYS A 35 7.29 -10.48 3.34
N ARG A 36 7.51 -10.52 4.66
CA ARG A 36 8.85 -10.46 5.26
C ARG A 36 9.76 -11.56 4.68
N ASP A 37 11.01 -11.21 4.42
CA ASP A 37 12.03 -12.07 3.78
C ASP A 37 11.72 -12.51 2.34
N ARG A 38 10.65 -11.97 1.73
CA ARG A 38 10.28 -12.25 0.33
C ARG A 38 10.65 -11.05 -0.54
N ARG A 39 11.03 -11.34 -1.77
CA ARG A 39 11.15 -10.30 -2.81
C ARG A 39 9.76 -9.82 -3.18
N PHE A 40 9.45 -8.62 -2.73
CA PHE A 40 8.11 -8.04 -2.72
C PHE A 40 8.10 -6.68 -3.40
N ILE A 41 7.00 -6.35 -4.08
CA ILE A 41 6.72 -5.00 -4.59
C ILE A 41 5.36 -4.60 -4.05
N LEU A 42 5.34 -3.53 -3.26
CA LEU A 42 4.10 -2.88 -2.84
C LEU A 42 3.63 -1.94 -3.95
N SER A 43 2.40 -2.11 -4.40
CA SER A 43 1.78 -1.27 -5.41
C SER A 43 0.28 -1.14 -5.10
N PRO A 44 -0.36 0.00 -5.39
CA PRO A 44 -1.82 0.08 -5.38
C PRO A 44 -2.41 -0.69 -6.58
N THR A 45 -3.66 -1.12 -6.45
CA THR A 45 -4.38 -1.84 -7.53
C THR A 45 -4.47 -1.02 -8.82
N ALA A 46 -4.53 0.30 -8.71
CA ALA A 46 -4.43 1.25 -9.81
C ALA A 46 -3.82 2.57 -9.30
N GLY A 47 -3.15 3.30 -10.19
CA GLY A 47 -2.82 4.69 -9.92
C GLY A 47 -4.08 5.56 -9.82
N PRO A 48 -4.00 6.74 -9.19
CA PRO A 48 -5.12 7.68 -9.18
C PRO A 48 -5.48 8.09 -10.61
N PHE A 49 -6.71 7.80 -11.00
CA PHE A 49 -7.25 8.11 -12.34
C PHE A 49 -8.35 9.18 -12.30
N ASP A 50 -8.85 9.50 -11.11
CA ASP A 50 -9.83 10.57 -10.93
C ASP A 50 -9.16 11.93 -11.25
N PRO A 51 -9.75 12.76 -12.12
CA PRO A 51 -9.18 14.07 -12.47
C PRO A 51 -9.21 15.06 -11.30
N ASP A 52 -10.08 14.82 -10.31
CA ASP A 52 -10.19 15.57 -9.06
C ASP A 52 -10.42 14.56 -7.91
N PRO A 53 -9.35 13.92 -7.40
CA PRO A 53 -9.48 12.87 -6.42
C PRO A 53 -9.95 13.44 -5.07
N PRO A 54 -10.88 12.78 -4.37
CA PRO A 54 -11.26 13.16 -3.02
C PRO A 54 -10.06 13.27 -2.08
N GLU A 55 -10.11 14.22 -1.14
CA GLU A 55 -9.05 14.43 -0.14
C GLU A 55 -8.71 13.15 0.66
N SER A 56 -9.69 12.26 0.87
CA SER A 56 -9.44 10.96 1.52
C SER A 56 -8.47 10.10 0.72
N ILE A 57 -8.56 10.08 -0.61
CA ILE A 57 -7.64 9.35 -1.47
C ILE A 57 -6.24 9.92 -1.32
N ILE A 58 -6.09 11.25 -1.44
CA ILE A 58 -4.79 11.92 -1.34
C ILE A 58 -4.13 11.60 -0.01
N ARG A 59 -4.87 11.75 1.09
CA ARG A 59 -4.40 11.48 2.45
C ARG A 59 -3.99 10.01 2.62
N ASN A 60 -4.84 9.07 2.21
CA ASN A 60 -4.55 7.65 2.37
C ASN A 60 -3.42 7.18 1.45
N TYR A 61 -3.28 7.78 0.26
CA TYR A 61 -2.16 7.49 -0.64
C TYR A 61 -0.83 7.95 -0.03
N ARG A 62 -0.84 9.10 0.66
CA ARG A 62 0.31 9.58 1.41
C ARG A 62 0.67 8.64 2.54
N VAL A 63 -0.30 8.23 3.37
CA VAL A 63 -0.07 7.24 4.45
C VAL A 63 0.49 5.94 3.88
N PHE A 64 -0.07 5.45 2.77
CA PHE A 64 0.42 4.25 2.11
C PHE A 64 1.92 4.34 1.75
N LEU A 65 2.36 5.46 1.17
CA LEU A 65 3.76 5.69 0.81
C LEU A 65 4.66 5.89 2.02
N GLU A 66 4.22 6.70 3.00
CA GLU A 66 4.99 7.04 4.20
C GLU A 66 5.17 5.80 5.08
N THR A 67 4.10 5.05 5.37
CA THR A 67 4.18 3.80 6.14
C THR A 67 5.05 2.77 5.45
N ALA A 68 4.94 2.62 4.12
CA ALA A 68 5.79 1.71 3.37
C ALA A 68 7.27 2.10 3.41
N TRP A 69 7.57 3.40 3.36
CA TRP A 69 8.94 3.91 3.45
C TRP A 69 9.55 3.73 4.84
N GLU A 70 8.79 4.05 5.88
CA GLU A 70 9.25 3.97 7.27
C GLU A 70 9.49 2.52 7.68
N TYR A 71 8.51 1.63 7.50
CA TYR A 71 8.62 0.23 7.89
C TYR A 71 9.44 -0.60 6.91
N GLY A 72 9.37 -0.29 5.61
CA GLY A 72 10.08 -1.02 4.56
C GLY A 72 11.61 -0.96 4.67
N ASN A 73 12.15 0.12 5.26
CA ASN A 73 13.59 0.30 5.48
C ASN A 73 14.15 -0.53 6.65
N GLU A 74 13.28 -1.16 7.45
CA GLU A 74 13.68 -2.01 8.57
C GLU A 74 13.83 -3.50 8.19
N PHE A 75 13.48 -3.86 6.94
CA PHE A 75 13.56 -5.21 6.37
C PHE A 75 14.74 -5.35 5.39
#